data_AF-A0A554W431-F1
#
_entry.id   AF-A0A554W431-F1
#
_cell.length_a   1.000
_cell.length_b   1.000
_cell.length_c   1.000
_cell.angle_alpha   90.00
_cell.angle_beta   90.00
_cell.angle_gamma   90.00
#
_symmetry.space_group_name_H-M   'P 1'
#
loop_
_entity.id
_entity.type
_entity.pdbx_description
1 polymer ?
#
loop_
_entity_poly.entity_id
_entity_poly.type
_entity_poly.pdbx_seq_one_letter_code
_entity_poly.pdbx_strand_id
1 'polypeptide(L)'
;MERLHRSVPDEFFRVALRQKVCTELVELQRDLDAWLHHDNHERPHLGYRNNGRTPYQTVQRFVQQVRQEPADESTTATQEG
;
A
#
# COMPACT_ATOMS: atom_id res chain seq x y z
N MET A 1 9.98 8.07 3.18
CA MET A 1 9.85 6.74 3.79
C MET A 1 8.36 6.43 3.95
N GLU A 2 7.89 5.25 3.52
CA GLU A 2 6.49 4.84 3.69
C GLU A 2 6.16 4.47 5.14
N ARG A 3 4.91 4.69 5.56
CA ARG A 3 4.42 4.40 6.91
C ARG A 3 4.60 2.92 7.28
N LEU A 4 4.45 2.03 6.30
CA LEU A 4 4.61 0.58 6.45
C LEU A 4 5.99 0.22 7.02
N HIS A 5 7.07 0.78 6.45
CA HIS A 5 8.43 0.46 6.90
C HIS A 5 8.73 0.85 8.34
N ARG A 6 7.98 1.81 8.91
CA ARG A 6 8.06 2.15 10.33
C ARG A 6 7.15 1.29 11.19
N SER A 7 5.93 1.02 10.72
CA SER A 7 4.91 0.30 11.49
C SER A 7 5.15 -1.20 11.54
N VAL A 8 5.60 -1.85 10.45
CA VAL A 8 5.81 -3.31 10.43
C VAL A 8 6.77 -3.80 11.53
N PRO A 9 7.96 -3.19 11.74
CA PRO A 9 8.85 -3.62 12.82
C PRO A 9 8.25 -3.44 14.22
N ASP A 10 7.59 -2.31 14.48
CA ASP A 10 7.16 -1.92 15.83
C ASP A 10 5.75 -2.39 16.20
N GLU A 11 4.82 -2.42 15.25
CA GLU A 11 3.42 -2.81 15.44
C GLU A 11 3.19 -4.31 15.17
N PHE A 12 3.92 -4.92 14.23
CA PHE A 12 3.81 -6.36 13.95
C PHE A 12 4.92 -7.18 14.60
N PHE A 13 6.17 -7.07 14.15
CA PHE A 13 7.23 -8.01 14.55
C PHE A 13 7.52 -7.96 16.05
N ARG A 14 7.60 -6.77 16.65
CA ARG A 14 7.80 -6.60 18.09
C ARG A 14 6.68 -7.25 18.92
N VAL A 15 5.45 -7.26 18.41
CA VAL A 15 4.28 -7.82 19.10
C VAL A 15 4.21 -9.33 18.89
N ALA A 16 4.22 -9.79 17.64
CA ALA A 16 4.12 -11.20 17.28
C ALA A 16 5.20 -12.05 17.95
N LEU A 17 6.47 -11.60 17.87
CA LEU A 17 7.61 -12.32 18.43
C LEU A 17 7.69 -12.28 19.96
N ARG A 18 6.91 -11.40 20.62
CA ARG A 18 6.77 -11.38 22.09
C ARG A 18 5.61 -12.23 22.59
N GLN A 19 4.54 -12.35 21.80
CA GLN A 19 3.31 -13.02 22.22
C GLN A 19 3.26 -14.49 21.85
N LYS A 20 3.94 -14.90 20.78
CA LYS A 20 3.86 -16.25 20.24
C LYS A 20 5.25 -16.76 19.88
N VAL A 21 5.58 -17.96 20.34
CA VAL A 21 6.72 -18.71 19.81
C VAL A 21 6.30 -19.20 18.42
N CYS A 22 6.86 -18.57 17.39
CA CYS A 22 6.66 -18.99 16.01
C CYS A 22 7.63 -20.13 15.71
N THR A 23 7.12 -21.36 15.61
CA THR A 23 7.92 -22.56 15.37
C THR A 23 8.29 -22.71 13.90
N GLU A 24 7.40 -22.30 13.00
CA GLU A 24 7.61 -22.37 11.56
C GLU A 24 7.45 -20.99 10.91
N LEU A 25 8.24 -20.73 9.86
CA LEU A 25 8.17 -19.47 9.12
C LEU A 25 6.78 -19.24 8.50
N VAL A 26 6.10 -20.32 8.08
CA VAL A 26 4.77 -20.23 7.45
C VAL A 26 3.71 -19.67 8.41
N GLU A 27 3.87 -19.90 9.72
CA GLU A 27 2.94 -19.38 10.73
C GLU A 27 3.12 -17.88 10.90
N LEU A 28 4.37 -17.41 10.98
CA LEU A 28 4.68 -15.99 11.05
C LEU A 28 4.23 -15.26 9.76
N GLN A 29 4.37 -15.90 8.60
CA GLN A 29 3.90 -15.33 7.33
C GLN A 29 2.38 -15.16 7.31
N ARG A 30 1.61 -16.16 7.77
CA ARG A 30 0.14 -16.06 7.85
C ARG A 30 -0.31 -14.91 8.76
N ASP A 31 0.34 -14.78 9.91
CA ASP A 31 0.05 -13.70 10.85
C ASP A 31 0.40 -12.33 10.23
N LEU A 32 1.51 -12.25 9.48
CA LEU A 32 1.92 -11.05 8.75
C LEU A 32 0.93 -10.71 7.62
N ASP A 33 0.48 -11.69 6.85
CA ASP A 33 -0.48 -11.49 5.76
C ASP A 33 -1.80 -10.92 6.30
N ALA A 34 -2.29 -11.45 7.42
CA ALA A 34 -3.48 -10.95 8.10
C ALA A 34 -3.28 -9.50 8.59
N TRP A 35 -2.13 -9.20 9.18
CA TRP A 35 -1.81 -7.84 9.62
C TRP A 35 -1.70 -6.86 8.45
N LEU A 36 -1.07 -7.27 7.34
CA LEU A 36 -0.96 -6.47 6.12
C LEU A 36 -2.32 -6.23 5.47
N HIS A 37 -3.22 -7.21 5.49
CA HIS A 37 -4.59 -7.00 5.02
C HIS A 37 -5.26 -5.87 5.80
N HIS A 38 -5.20 -5.93 7.14
CA HIS A 38 -5.75 -4.89 7.99
C HIS A 38 -5.14 -3.50 7.71
N ASP A 39 -3.81 -3.36 7.71
CA ASP A 39 -3.16 -2.05 7.49
C ASP A 39 -3.44 -1.50 6.09
N ASN A 40 -3.53 -2.35 5.05
CA ASN A 40 -3.74 -1.90 3.68
C ASN A 40 -5.20 -1.67 3.28
N HIS A 41 -6.14 -2.46 3.83
CA HIS A 41 -7.53 -2.47 3.38
C HIS A 41 -8.51 -1.88 4.38
N GLU A 42 -8.22 -1.91 5.68
CA GLU A 42 -9.18 -1.56 6.73
C GLU A 42 -8.78 -0.27 7.45
N ARG A 43 -7.49 0.03 7.56
CA ARG A 43 -6.99 1.17 8.33
C ARG A 43 -6.86 2.44 7.47
N PRO A 44 -7.63 3.51 7.77
CA PRO A 44 -7.48 4.79 7.09
C PRO A 44 -6.16 5.47 7.48
N HIS A 45 -5.42 5.98 6.49
CA HIS A 45 -4.17 6.70 6.71
C HIS A 45 -4.37 8.21 6.50
N LEU A 46 -4.18 9.01 7.54
CA LEU A 46 -4.37 10.46 7.51
C LEU A 46 -3.22 11.24 6.84
N GLY A 47 -2.14 10.56 6.46
CA GLY A 47 -1.02 11.19 5.77
C GLY A 47 -1.42 11.74 4.40
N TYR A 48 -0.70 12.78 3.95
CA TYR A 48 -0.94 13.51 2.69
C TYR A 48 -1.19 12.62 1.46
N ARG A 49 -0.51 11.46 1.36
CA ARG A 49 -0.67 10.56 0.21
C ARG A 49 -2.01 9.83 0.20
N ASN A 50 -2.56 9.55 1.36
CA ASN A 50 -3.76 8.74 1.51
C ASN A 50 -5.00 9.59 1.80
N ASN A 51 -4.85 10.77 2.42
CA ASN A 51 -5.94 11.71 2.69
C ASN A 51 -7.15 11.04 3.37
N GLY A 52 -6.90 10.21 4.39
CA GLY A 52 -7.94 9.49 5.12
C GLY A 52 -8.50 8.27 4.39
N ARG A 53 -7.90 7.85 3.27
CA ARG A 53 -8.21 6.57 2.61
C ARG A 53 -7.29 5.47 3.10
N THR A 54 -7.67 4.23 2.85
CA THR A 54 -6.76 3.10 3.01
C THR A 54 -5.73 3.09 1.87
N PRO A 55 -4.52 2.53 2.07
CA PRO A 55 -3.54 2.34 1.01
C PRO A 55 -4.12 1.73 -0.26
N TYR A 56 -4.93 0.68 -0.10
CA TYR A 56 -5.58 -0.01 -1.21
C TYR A 56 -6.49 0.92 -2.02
N GLN A 57 -7.34 1.71 -1.36
CA GLN A 57 -8.22 2.67 -2.04
C GLN A 57 -7.44 3.73 -2.83
N THR A 58 -6.31 4.20 -2.30
CA THR A 58 -5.44 5.14 -3.01
C THR A 58 -4.88 4.51 -4.29
N VAL A 59 -4.39 3.28 -4.22
CA VAL A 59 -3.86 2.55 -5.38
C VAL A 59 -4.95 2.26 -6.41
N GLN A 60 -6.13 1.80 -5.97
CA GLN A 60 -7.24 1.55 -6.88
C GLN A 60 -7.65 2.80 -7.66
N ARG A 61 -7.69 3.97 -7.02
CA ARG A 61 -7.97 5.24 -7.70
C ARG A 61 -6.92 5.55 -8.76
N PHE A 62 -5.64 5.42 -8.43
CA PHE A 62 -4.56 5.62 -9.38
C PHE A 62 -4.68 4.69 -10.60
N VAL A 63 -4.90 3.39 -10.35
CA VAL A 63 -5.09 2.39 -11.43
C VAL A 63 -6.30 2.72 -12.30
N GLN A 64 -7.40 3.19 -11.71
CA GLN A 64 -8.57 3.63 -12.47
C GLN A 64 -8.28 4.86 -13.33
N GLN A 65 -7.51 5.83 -12.83
CA GLN A 65 -7.11 7.02 -13.60
C GLN A 65 -6.26 6.64 -14.81
N VAL A 66 -5.21 5.82 -14.61
CA VAL A 66 -4.33 5.36 -15.70
C VAL A 66 -5.10 4.57 -16.75
N ARG A 67 -6.12 3.79 -16.35
CA ARG A 67 -6.98 3.05 -17.29
C ARG A 67 -7.95 3.94 -18.07
N GLN A 68 -8.22 5.16 -17.59
CA GLN A 68 -9.12 6.12 -18.22
C GLN A 68 -8.39 7.16 -19.07
N GLU A 69 -7.07 7.28 -18.96
CA GLU A 69 -6.26 8.07 -19.89
C GLU A 69 -6.28 7.42 -21.28
N PRO A 70 -6.76 8.12 -22.33
CA PRO A 70 -6.55 7.65 -23.69
C PRO A 70 -5.04 7.60 -23.97
N ALA A 71 -4.58 6.57 -24.68
CA ALA A 71 -3.21 6.52 -25.19
C ALA A 71 -2.96 7.80 -26.01
N ASP A 72 -2.04 8.62 -25.53
CA ASP A 72 -1.77 9.98 -26.00
C ASP A 72 -1.65 10.10 -27.54
N GLU A 73 -2.66 10.68 -28.19
CA GLU A 73 -2.58 11.29 -29.54
C GLU A 73 -2.25 12.78 -29.40
N SER A 74 -1.09 13.13 -28.84
CA SER A 74 -0.59 14.52 -28.84
C SER A 74 0.94 14.58 -28.77
N THR A 75 1.63 13.82 -29.63
CA THR A 75 3.01 14.14 -30.01
C THR A 75 3.16 14.02 -31.53
N THR A 76 2.63 14.98 -32.29
CA THR A 76 3.08 15.35 -33.65
C THR A 76 2.33 16.61 -34.11
N ALA A 77 2.76 17.79 -33.64
CA ALA A 77 2.60 19.05 -34.38
C ALA A 77 3.46 20.14 -33.72
N THR A 78 4.78 19.99 -33.77
CA THR A 78 5.65 21.18 -33.76
C THR A 78 5.47 21.81 -35.13
N GLN A 79 4.68 22.87 -35.15
CA GLN A 79 4.32 23.68 -36.30
C GLN A 79 5.57 24.47 -36.74
N GLU A 80 6.14 24.13 -37.90
CA GLU A 80 7.00 25.06 -38.64
C GLU A 80 6.09 26.03 -39.40
N GLY A 81 6.31 27.33 -39.19
CA GLY A 81 5.60 28.44 -39.83
C GLY A 81 6.08 29.78 -39.29
#